data_AF-A0A1B0AID8-F1
#
_entry.id   AF-A0A1B0AID8-F1
#
_cell.length_a   1.000
_cell.length_b   1.000
_cell.length_c   1.000
_cell.angle_alpha   90.00
_cell.angle_beta   90.00
_cell.angle_gamma   90.00
#
_symmetry.space_group_name_H-M   'P 1'
#
loop_
_entity.id
_entity.type
_entity.pdbx_description
1 polymer ?
#
loop_
_entity_poly.entity_id
_entity_poly.type
_entity_poly.pdbx_seq_one_letter_code
_entity_poly.pdbx_strand_id
1 'polypeptide(L)'
;MPGDISGVVNCLEPHPSVPILSTSGLDDNIKIWTPSAETYPPDLADLEHCVSRNMTRTTLEDIDGFDHGQFRFFIRYYLSRRGAVP
;
A
#
# COMPACT_ATOMS: atom_id res chain seq x y z
N MET A 1 9.70 -1.92 -11.07
CA MET A 1 8.93 -2.35 -12.26
C MET A 1 8.05 -1.19 -12.72
N PRO A 2 7.83 -0.97 -14.02
CA PRO A 2 6.77 -0.10 -14.50
C PRO A 2 5.37 -0.73 -14.28
N GLY A 3 4.35 0.12 -14.03
CA GLY A 3 2.92 -0.24 -13.97
C GLY A 3 2.38 -0.72 -15.33
N ASP A 4 1.09 -0.59 -15.66
CA ASP A 4 0.61 -1.02 -16.99
C ASP A 4 1.46 -0.40 -18.12
N ILE A 5 1.96 -1.25 -19.01
CA ILE A 5 2.85 -0.84 -20.12
C ILE A 5 2.00 -0.28 -21.27
N SER A 6 0.76 -0.75 -21.41
CA SER A 6 -0.15 -0.41 -22.51
C SER A 6 -0.91 0.90 -22.27
N GLY A 7 -0.83 1.47 -21.07
CA GLY A 7 -1.34 2.81 -20.79
C GLY A 7 -1.85 2.99 -19.36
N VAL A 8 -3.07 2.51 -19.09
CA VAL A 8 -3.86 2.88 -17.90
C VAL A 8 -4.05 1.69 -16.98
N VAL A 9 -3.79 1.91 -15.69
CA VAL A 9 -4.19 0.99 -14.62
C VAL A 9 -5.67 1.20 -14.35
N ASN A 10 -6.48 0.14 -14.54
CA ASN A 10 -7.93 0.20 -14.36
C ASN A 10 -8.39 -0.39 -13.02
N CYS A 11 -7.57 -1.23 -12.40
CA CYS A 11 -7.90 -1.93 -11.17
C CYS A 11 -6.74 -1.89 -10.19
N LEU A 12 -7.05 -1.55 -8.94
CA LEU A 12 -6.15 -1.67 -7.79
C LEU A 12 -6.86 -2.49 -6.71
N GLU A 13 -6.30 -3.65 -6.38
CA GLU A 13 -6.87 -4.53 -5.37
C GLU A 13 -5.81 -4.89 -4.32
N PRO A 14 -5.96 -4.43 -3.06
CA PRO A 14 -5.05 -4.76 -1.98
C PRO A 14 -5.36 -6.15 -1.39
N HIS A 15 -4.33 -6.83 -0.91
CA HIS A 15 -4.54 -8.05 -0.14
C HIS A 15 -5.16 -7.73 1.24
N PRO A 16 -6.14 -8.50 1.72
CA PRO A 16 -6.92 -8.16 2.93
C PRO A 16 -6.11 -8.12 4.24
N SER A 17 -4.96 -8.78 4.30
CA SER A 17 -4.24 -8.99 5.58
C SER A 17 -2.72 -8.87 5.53
N VAL A 18 -2.11 -8.57 4.37
CA VAL A 18 -0.65 -8.41 4.24
C VAL A 18 -0.37 -7.26 3.27
N PRO A 19 0.82 -6.61 3.31
CA PRO A 19 1.08 -5.40 2.52
C PRO A 19 1.39 -5.77 1.07
N ILE A 20 0.46 -6.42 0.39
CA ILE A 20 0.57 -6.81 -1.02
C ILE A 20 -0.49 -6.02 -1.78
N LEU A 21 -0.10 -5.47 -2.92
CA LEU A 21 -0.99 -4.77 -3.84
C LEU A 21 -0.99 -5.48 -5.18
N SER A 22 -2.16 -5.68 -5.76
CA SER A 22 -2.31 -6.14 -7.13
C SER A 22 -2.82 -5.02 -8.02
N THR A 23 -2.27 -4.93 -9.23
CA THR A 23 -2.67 -3.94 -10.23
C THR A 23 -2.92 -4.64 -11.56
N SER A 24 -3.98 -4.26 -12.28
CA SER A 24 -4.21 -4.65 -13.68
C SER A 24 -4.57 -3.43 -14.53
N GLY A 25 -4.33 -3.55 -15.84
CA GLY A 25 -4.61 -2.48 -16.80
C GLY A 25 -5.16 -3.02 -18.10
N LEU A 26 -4.68 -2.46 -19.21
CA LEU A 26 -4.99 -2.92 -20.56
C LEU A 26 -4.08 -4.06 -21.03
N ASP A 27 -3.03 -4.38 -20.26
CA ASP A 27 -2.20 -5.54 -20.47
C ASP A 27 -2.88 -6.84 -19.99
N ASP A 28 -2.49 -7.96 -20.60
CA ASP A 28 -2.96 -9.29 -20.20
C ASP A 28 -2.26 -9.82 -18.92
N ASN A 29 -1.57 -8.93 -18.18
CA ASN A 29 -0.75 -9.29 -17.03
C ASN A 29 -1.28 -8.62 -15.76
N ILE A 30 -1.28 -9.37 -14.67
CA ILE A 30 -1.51 -8.83 -13.33
C ILE A 30 -0.15 -8.65 -12.66
N LYS A 31 0.07 -7.49 -12.04
CA LYS A 31 1.31 -7.20 -11.31
C LYS A 31 1.06 -7.24 -9.82
N ILE A 32 1.93 -7.97 -9.13
CA ILE A 32 1.89 -8.11 -7.68
C ILE A 32 3.07 -7.33 -7.09
N TRP A 33 2.75 -6.42 -6.20
CA TRP A 33 3.70 -5.55 -5.53
C TRP A 33 3.79 -5.95 -4.07
N THR A 34 5.01 -6.24 -3.63
CA THR A 34 5.34 -6.49 -2.23
C THR A 34 6.45 -5.53 -1.80
N PRO A 35 6.42 -5.02 -0.56
CA PRO A 35 7.53 -4.31 0.04
C PRO A 35 8.79 -5.17 -0.06
N SER A 36 9.88 -4.52 -0.48
CA SER A 36 11.21 -5.09 -0.50
C SER A 36 12.18 -4.02 -0.02
N ALA A 37 13.31 -4.44 0.52
CA ALA A 37 14.41 -3.58 0.91
C ALA A 37 15.67 -3.98 0.14
N GLU A 38 16.46 -3.01 -0.31
CA GLU A 38 17.75 -3.30 -0.95
C GLU A 38 18.73 -3.94 0.04
N THR A 39 18.64 -3.54 1.31
CA THR A 39 19.47 -4.04 2.41
C THR A 39 18.58 -4.60 3.51
N TYR A 40 18.95 -5.74 4.08
CA TYR A 40 18.23 -6.38 5.18
C TYR A 40 19.05 -6.35 6.49
N PRO A 41 18.44 -5.99 7.63
CA PRO A 41 17.06 -5.53 7.79
C PRO A 41 16.85 -4.10 7.26
N PRO A 42 15.63 -3.76 6.81
CA PRO A 42 15.31 -2.37 6.45
C PRO A 42 15.42 -1.45 7.67
N ASP A 43 15.87 -0.21 7.46
CA ASP A 43 15.70 0.85 8.45
C ASP A 43 14.23 1.29 8.50
N LEU A 44 13.63 1.19 9.68
CA LEU A 44 12.22 1.46 9.92
C LEU A 44 12.01 2.65 10.86
N ALA A 45 13.05 3.41 11.20
CA ALA A 45 12.97 4.50 12.17
C ALA A 45 11.91 5.57 11.82
N ASP A 46 11.73 5.88 10.52
CA ASP A 46 10.75 6.86 10.03
C ASP A 46 9.49 6.22 9.44
N LEU A 47 9.29 4.89 9.61
CA LEU A 47 8.17 4.18 8.97
C LEU A 47 6.81 4.73 9.42
N GLU A 48 6.63 4.95 10.72
CA GLU A 48 5.36 5.43 11.28
C GLU A 48 4.98 6.81 10.73
N HIS A 49 5.93 7.74 10.75
CA HIS A 49 5.73 9.09 10.26
C HIS A 49 5.54 9.13 8.73
N CYS A 50 6.30 8.34 7.97
CA CYS A 50 6.11 8.17 6.54
C CYS A 50 4.69 7.68 6.21
N VAL A 51 4.22 6.65 6.91
CA VAL A 51 2.87 6.10 6.74
C VAL A 51 1.79 7.09 7.13
N SER A 52 1.91 7.75 8.29
CA SER A 52 0.95 8.75 8.78
C SER A 52 0.79 9.90 7.78
N ARG A 53 1.91 10.37 7.24
CA ARG A 53 1.95 11.42 6.20
C ARG A 53 1.28 10.97 4.91
N ASN A 54 1.52 9.74 4.46
CA ASN A 54 0.90 9.21 3.24
C ASN A 54 -0.63 9.06 3.39
N MET A 55 -1.08 8.55 4.55
CA MET A 55 -2.51 8.44 4.86
C MET A 55 -3.24 9.77 4.89
N THR A 56 -2.60 10.81 5.43
CA THR A 56 -3.21 12.13 5.56
C THR A 56 -3.47 12.75 4.18
N ARG A 57 -2.56 12.51 3.21
CA ARG A 57 -2.74 12.96 1.83
C ARG A 57 -3.91 12.27 1.16
N THR A 58 -4.03 10.94 1.31
CA THR A 58 -5.15 10.18 0.74
C THR A 58 -6.51 10.68 1.25
N THR A 59 -6.66 10.93 2.55
CA THR A 59 -7.94 11.41 3.11
C THR A 59 -8.36 12.82 2.70
N LEU A 60 -7.41 13.67 2.27
CA LEU A 60 -7.70 15.02 1.79
C LEU A 60 -8.11 15.03 0.31
N GLU A 61 -7.78 13.98 -0.43
CA GLU A 61 -8.05 13.82 -1.86
C GLU A 61 -9.29 12.93 -2.13
N ASP A 62 -9.80 12.22 -1.11
CA ASP A 62 -11.02 11.39 -1.17
C ASP A 62 -12.31 12.23 -1.22
N ILE A 63 -12.63 12.75 -2.40
CA ILE A 63 -13.95 13.33 -2.72
C ILE A 63 -14.92 12.26 -3.27
N ASP A 64 -14.47 11.05 -3.65
CA ASP A 64 -15.33 10.14 -4.44
C ASP A 64 -15.18 8.64 -4.16
N GLY A 65 -15.51 8.22 -2.93
CA GLY A 65 -16.15 6.91 -2.69
C GLY A 65 -15.35 5.61 -2.92
N PHE A 66 -14.07 5.66 -3.25
CA PHE A 66 -13.23 4.45 -3.28
C PHE A 66 -12.99 3.96 -1.84
N ASP A 67 -13.20 2.67 -1.55
CA ASP A 67 -13.06 2.09 -0.20
C ASP A 67 -11.57 1.98 0.22
N HIS A 68 -10.92 3.14 0.37
CA HIS A 68 -9.61 3.28 1.01
C HIS A 68 -9.64 2.86 2.50
N GLY A 69 -10.82 2.57 3.05
CA GLY A 69 -11.02 2.08 4.42
C GLY A 69 -10.23 0.81 4.69
N GLN A 70 -10.21 -0.14 3.75
CA GLN A 70 -9.48 -1.42 3.92
C GLN A 70 -7.97 -1.22 3.95
N PHE A 71 -7.43 -0.42 3.02
CA PHE A 71 -5.98 -0.13 2.95
C PHE A 71 -5.51 0.63 4.20
N ARG A 72 -6.32 1.60 4.64
CA ARG A 72 -6.10 2.40 5.85
C ARG A 72 -6.17 1.55 7.12
N PHE A 73 -7.16 0.67 7.22
CA PHE A 73 -7.30 -0.23 8.37
C PHE A 73 -6.12 -1.20 8.46
N PHE A 74 -5.73 -1.80 7.33
CA PHE A 74 -4.62 -2.75 7.28
C PHE A 74 -3.29 -2.09 7.69
N ILE A 75 -2.95 -0.93 7.11
CA ILE A 75 -1.70 -0.24 7.44
C ILE A 75 -1.67 0.16 8.93
N ARG A 76 -2.79 0.66 9.47
CA ARG A 76 -2.92 0.97 10.91
C ARG A 76 -2.72 -0.28 11.76
N TYR A 77 -3.39 -1.38 11.40
CA TYR A 77 -3.29 -2.65 12.11
C TYR A 77 -1.84 -3.18 12.12
N TYR A 78 -1.13 -3.11 11.00
CA TYR A 78 0.25 -3.54 10.89
C TYR A 78 1.20 -2.70 11.77
N LEU A 79 1.02 -1.38 11.79
CA LEU A 79 1.81 -0.48 12.64
C LEU A 79 1.51 -0.71 14.13
N SER A 80 0.24 -0.87 14.52
CA SER A 80 -0.16 -1.06 15.91
C SER A 80 0.38 -2.36 16.52
N ARG A 81 0.57 -3.43 15.72
CA ARG A 81 1.15 -4.69 16.21
C ARG A 81 2.66 -4.64 16.46
N ARG A 82 3.37 -3.61 15.98
CA ARG A 82 4.80 -3.41 16.29
C ARG A 82 5.05 -2.70 17.62
N GLY A 83 4.04 -2.00 18.17
CA GLY A 83 4.08 -1.40 19.50
C GLY A 83 3.76 -2.38 20.65
N ALA A 84 3.45 -3.64 20.33
CA ALA A 84 3.18 -4.71 21.29
C ALA A 84 4.26 -5.79 21.17
N VAL A 85 5.46 -5.47 21.64
CA VAL A 85 6.45 -6.49 22.01
C VAL A 85 6.71 -6.29 23.51
N PRO A 86 6.56 -7.32 24.37
CA PRO A 86 6.88 -7.23 25.80
C PRO A 86 8.37 -6.99 26.05
#